data_AF-A0AA38CJE5-F1
#
_entry.id   AF-A0AA38CJE5-F1
#
_cell.length_a   1.000
_cell.length_b   1.000
_cell.length_c   1.000
_cell.angle_alpha   90.00
_cell.angle_beta   90.00
_cell.angle_gamma   90.00
#
_symmetry.space_group_name_H-M   'P 1'
#
loop_
_entity.id
_entity.type
_entity.pdbx_description
1 polymer ?
#
loop_
_entity_poly.entity_id
_entity_poly.type
_entity_poly.pdbx_seq_one_letter_code
_entity_poly.pdbx_strand_id
1 'polypeptide(L)'
;MFIRLGSIPAVVVSSPAMAKEFLKTHDLFFANKPTVFAGKYLAYKGKGMGYAPYGDYWRQMKRLCTLELLTLKRTESFILVREEEVATMIRSIWNESEQGALCVDLSKLFFSLTLNIVSRMSATRTFSDQELRGGRKFKEIMGEMMALVGAFVVADFIPLLKYID
;
A
#
# COMPACT_ATOMS: atom_id res chain seq x y z
N MET A 1 -14.43 10.87 20.07
CA MET A 1 -14.27 9.90 21.19
C MET A 1 -12.79 9.84 21.55
N PHE A 2 -12.42 9.86 22.83
CA PHE A 2 -11.02 9.70 23.27
C PHE A 2 -10.81 8.29 23.80
N ILE A 3 -9.75 7.63 23.36
CA ILE A 3 -9.38 6.26 23.76
C ILE A 3 -7.88 6.19 24.08
N ARG A 4 -7.46 5.13 24.75
CA ARG A 4 -6.05 4.79 24.94
C ARG A 4 -5.74 3.47 24.24
N LEU A 5 -4.83 3.50 23.28
CA LEU A 5 -4.31 2.33 22.59
C LEU A 5 -3.04 1.89 23.34
N GLY A 6 -3.22 1.01 24.33
CA GLY A 6 -2.19 0.74 25.32
C GLY A 6 -1.83 2.02 26.08
N SER A 7 -0.59 2.47 25.96
CA SER A 7 -0.10 3.71 26.57
C SER A 7 -0.36 4.97 25.74
N ILE A 8 -0.72 4.82 24.46
CA ILE A 8 -0.87 5.92 23.50
C ILE A 8 -2.28 6.54 23.55
N PRO A 9 -2.44 7.84 23.88
CA PRO A 9 -3.71 8.52 23.78
C PRO A 9 -4.11 8.75 22.31
N ALA A 10 -5.37 8.50 21.97
CA ALA A 10 -5.89 8.66 20.62
C ALA A 10 -7.29 9.28 20.61
N VAL A 11 -7.56 10.10 19.59
CA VAL A 11 -8.89 10.66 19.33
C VAL A 11 -9.46 10.00 18.09
N VAL A 12 -10.64 9.41 18.21
CA VAL A 12 -11.39 8.81 17.11
C VAL A 12 -12.29 9.86 16.47
N VAL A 13 -12.07 10.06 15.17
CA VAL A 13 -12.88 10.88 14.27
C VAL A 13 -13.86 9.96 13.54
N SER A 14 -15.15 10.07 13.84
CA SER A 14 -16.20 9.14 13.37
C SER A 14 -17.39 9.83 12.72
N SER A 15 -17.23 11.07 12.26
CA SER A 15 -18.26 11.78 11.49
C SER A 15 -17.65 12.60 10.34
N PRO A 16 -18.37 12.79 9.22
CA PRO A 16 -17.88 13.60 8.11
C PRO A 16 -17.58 15.05 8.50
N ALA A 17 -18.39 15.64 9.39
CA ALA A 17 -18.16 16.99 9.90
C ALA A 17 -16.82 17.10 10.63
N MET A 18 -16.52 16.16 11.54
CA MET A 18 -15.25 16.14 12.26
C MET A 18 -14.07 15.79 11.35
N ALA A 19 -14.27 14.90 10.36
CA ALA A 19 -13.25 14.59 9.37
C ALA A 19 -12.87 15.82 8.53
N LYS A 20 -13.84 16.68 8.20
CA LYS A 20 -13.57 17.95 7.50
C LYS A 20 -12.72 18.89 8.36
N GLU A 21 -13.01 19.02 9.65
CA GLU A 21 -12.19 19.84 10.55
C GLU A 21 -10.74 19.33 10.62
N PHE A 22 -10.55 18.01 10.75
CA PHE A 22 -9.25 17.38 10.87
C PHE A 22 -8.44 17.32 9.55
N LEU A 23 -9.07 16.97 8.43
CA LEU A 23 -8.41 16.73 7.14
C LEU A 23 -8.38 17.95 6.20
N LYS A 24 -9.10 19.04 6.54
CA LYS A 24 -9.19 20.23 5.70
C LYS A 24 -9.01 21.54 6.46
N THR A 25 -9.80 21.79 7.52
CA THR A 25 -9.72 23.08 8.24
C THR A 25 -8.40 23.22 9.00
N HIS A 26 -7.95 22.13 9.64
CA HIS A 26 -6.74 22.08 10.46
C HIS A 26 -5.73 21.04 9.96
N ASP A 27 -5.75 20.74 8.66
CA ASP A 27 -4.99 19.67 8.02
C ASP A 27 -3.48 19.73 8.33
N LEU A 28 -2.89 20.93 8.30
CA LEU A 28 -1.47 21.15 8.55
C LEU A 28 -1.06 20.80 9.99
N PHE A 29 -1.91 21.07 10.98
CA PHE A 29 -1.64 20.72 12.37
C PHE A 29 -1.59 19.20 12.59
N PHE A 30 -2.35 18.46 11.79
CA PHE A 30 -2.48 17.01 11.88
C PHE A 30 -1.77 16.26 10.76
N ALA A 31 -0.94 16.95 9.96
CA ALA A 31 -0.28 16.36 8.81
C ALA A 31 0.81 15.34 9.18
N ASN A 32 1.33 15.41 10.41
CA ASN A 32 2.34 14.48 10.90
C ASN A 32 1.76 13.10 11.19
N LYS A 33 2.58 12.08 10.95
CA LYS A 33 2.22 10.68 11.19
C LYS A 33 2.93 10.14 12.42
N PRO A 34 2.29 9.25 13.20
CA PRO A 34 2.95 8.52 14.26
C PRO A 34 4.12 7.69 13.71
N THR A 35 5.24 7.67 14.43
CA THR A 35 6.35 6.77 14.12
C THR A 35 6.01 5.37 14.61
N VAL A 36 5.80 4.46 13.67
CA VAL A 36 5.50 3.05 13.94
C VAL A 36 6.61 2.13 13.44
N PHE A 37 6.68 0.90 13.97
CA PHE A 37 7.70 -0.09 13.60
C PHE A 37 7.73 -0.39 12.10
N ALA A 38 6.56 -0.56 11.48
CA ALA A 38 6.46 -0.78 10.04
C ALA A 38 7.15 0.35 9.25
N GLY A 39 6.95 1.61 9.64
CA GLY A 39 7.63 2.75 9.02
C GLY A 39 9.14 2.71 9.20
N LYS A 40 9.62 2.30 10.38
CA LYS A 40 11.04 2.22 10.69
C LYS A 40 11.77 1.14 9.90
N TYR A 41 11.22 -0.08 9.86
CA TYR A 41 11.89 -1.25 9.30
C TYR A 41 11.55 -1.50 7.82
N LEU A 42 10.31 -1.19 7.40
CA LEU A 42 9.84 -1.48 6.04
C LEU A 42 9.82 -0.24 5.13
N ALA A 43 9.89 0.98 5.68
CA ALA A 43 9.77 2.21 4.90
C ALA A 43 10.98 3.14 5.01
N TYR A 44 12.19 2.60 4.81
CA TYR A 44 13.44 3.36 4.76
C TYR A 44 13.67 4.26 5.99
N LYS A 45 13.51 3.71 7.20
CA LYS A 45 13.60 4.45 8.46
C LYS A 45 12.62 5.63 8.53
N GLY A 46 11.38 5.42 8.07
CA GLY A 46 10.33 6.43 8.04
C GLY A 46 10.48 7.46 6.93
N LYS A 47 11.19 7.16 5.84
CA LYS A 47 11.26 8.05 4.66
C LYS A 47 10.28 7.68 3.56
N GLY A 48 9.65 6.51 3.60
CA GLY A 48 8.56 6.20 2.68
C GLY A 48 7.41 7.21 2.81
N MET A 49 6.83 7.66 1.69
CA MET A 49 5.81 8.73 1.66
C MET A 49 4.63 8.50 2.61
N GLY A 50 4.25 7.23 2.82
CA GLY A 50 3.20 6.82 3.74
C GLY A 50 3.54 6.97 5.23
N TYR A 51 4.81 7.13 5.59
CA TYR A 51 5.31 7.16 6.97
C TYR A 51 6.16 8.39 7.32
N ALA A 52 6.64 9.13 6.32
CA ALA A 52 7.49 10.28 6.57
C ALA A 52 6.74 11.42 7.28
N PRO A 53 7.37 12.06 8.28
CA PRO A 53 6.80 13.23 8.92
C PRO A 53 6.64 14.36 7.91
N TYR A 54 5.65 15.20 8.15
CA TYR A 54 5.40 16.36 7.32
C TYR A 54 6.58 17.35 7.44
N GLY A 55 7.12 17.75 6.29
CA GLY A 55 8.29 18.62 6.20
C GLY A 55 8.73 18.77 4.74
N ASP A 56 9.86 19.44 4.51
CA ASP A 56 10.35 19.73 3.15
C ASP A 56 10.52 18.47 2.31
N TYR A 57 11.13 17.42 2.88
CA TYR A 57 11.33 16.15 2.19
C TYR A 57 10.00 15.55 1.73
N TRP A 58 9.02 15.41 2.62
CA TRP A 58 7.72 14.82 2.28
C TRP A 58 6.98 15.68 1.25
N ARG A 59 7.01 17.01 1.39
CA ARG A 59 6.38 17.94 0.43
C ARG A 59 7.00 17.81 -0.96
N GLN A 60 8.33 17.76 -1.05
CA GLN A 60 9.04 17.59 -2.32
C GLN A 60 8.72 16.23 -2.96
N MET A 61 8.74 15.15 -2.17
CA MET A 61 8.43 13.81 -2.69
C MET A 61 6.97 13.70 -3.16
N LYS A 62 6.02 14.23 -2.38
CA LYS A 62 4.61 14.29 -2.79
C LYS A 62 4.44 15.11 -4.06
N ARG A 63 5.08 16.27 -4.16
CA ARG A 63 5.06 17.10 -5.37
C ARG A 63 5.58 16.35 -6.59
N LEU A 64 6.74 15.69 -6.46
CA LEU A 64 7.32 14.87 -7.53
C LEU A 64 6.35 13.79 -7.99
N CYS A 65 5.81 12.99 -7.06
CA CYS A 65 4.89 11.92 -7.43
C CYS A 65 3.62 12.44 -8.09
N THR A 66 3.01 13.50 -7.57
CA THR A 66 1.79 14.08 -8.15
C THR A 66 2.02 14.68 -9.53
N LEU A 67 3.12 15.41 -9.73
CA LEU A 67 3.39 16.13 -10.97
C LEU A 67 4.03 15.28 -12.07
N GLU A 68 4.72 14.20 -11.71
CA GLU A 68 5.45 13.38 -12.70
C GLU A 68 4.87 11.98 -12.86
N LEU A 69 4.47 11.34 -11.76
CA LEU A 69 4.12 9.91 -11.76
C LEU A 69 2.60 9.67 -11.84
N LEU A 70 1.81 10.51 -11.20
CA LEU A 70 0.37 10.32 -10.99
C LEU A 70 -0.48 11.34 -11.77
N THR A 71 0.08 11.96 -12.80
CA THR A 71 -0.69 12.84 -13.69
C THR A 71 -1.66 12.03 -14.55
N LEU A 72 -2.75 12.66 -14.97
CA LEU A 72 -3.73 12.05 -15.88
C LEU A 72 -3.03 11.46 -17.12
N LYS A 73 -2.21 12.27 -17.80
CA LYS A 73 -1.42 11.87 -18.96
C LYS A 73 -0.55 10.64 -18.68
N ARG A 74 0.14 10.60 -17.53
CA ARG A 74 0.98 9.45 -17.17
C ARG A 74 0.12 8.21 -16.90
N THR A 75 -0.97 8.34 -16.15
CA THR A 75 -1.88 7.22 -15.88
C THR A 75 -2.57 6.69 -17.15
N GLU A 76 -2.93 7.55 -18.09
CA GLU A 76 -3.52 7.19 -19.39
C GLU A 76 -2.52 6.46 -20.29
N SER A 77 -1.24 6.85 -20.26
CA SER A 77 -0.20 6.15 -21.03
C SER A 77 -0.05 4.66 -20.67
N PHE A 78 -0.56 4.24 -19.51
CA PHE A 78 -0.58 2.85 -19.04
C PHE A 78 -1.93 2.14 -19.23
N ILE A 79 -2.84 2.66 -20.07
CA ILE A 79 -4.14 2.04 -20.30
C ILE A 79 -3.99 0.61 -20.86
N LEU A 80 -3.12 0.42 -21.85
CA LEU A 80 -2.85 -0.89 -22.46
C LEU A 80 -2.34 -1.90 -21.43
N VAL A 81 -1.47 -1.48 -20.51
CA VAL A 81 -0.99 -2.34 -19.41
C VAL A 81 -2.16 -2.83 -18.56
N ARG A 82 -3.11 -1.96 -18.22
CA ARG A 82 -4.29 -2.36 -17.42
C ARG A 82 -5.19 -3.31 -18.20
N GLU A 83 -5.45 -3.01 -19.47
CA GLU A 83 -6.28 -3.86 -20.34
C GLU A 83 -5.69 -5.27 -20.50
N GLU A 84 -4.37 -5.36 -20.74
CA GLU A 84 -3.67 -6.63 -20.88
C GLU A 84 -3.68 -7.46 -19.60
N GLU A 85 -3.43 -6.84 -18.43
CA GLU A 85 -3.45 -7.56 -17.15
C GLU A 85 -4.86 -8.03 -16.78
N VAL A 86 -5.89 -7.23 -17.06
CA VAL A 86 -7.30 -7.62 -16.89
C VAL A 86 -7.66 -8.77 -17.84
N ALA A 87 -7.28 -8.69 -19.11
CA ALA A 87 -7.51 -9.77 -20.07
C ALA A 87 -6.78 -11.06 -19.66
N THR A 88 -5.60 -10.95 -19.05
CA THR A 88 -4.84 -12.09 -18.51
C THR A 88 -5.53 -12.72 -17.31
N MET A 89 -6.07 -11.90 -16.38
CA MET A 89 -6.88 -12.38 -15.27
C MET A 89 -8.13 -13.13 -15.76
N ILE A 90 -8.87 -12.56 -16.73
CA ILE A 90 -10.08 -13.18 -17.30
C ILE A 90 -9.74 -14.52 -17.96
N ARG A 91 -8.65 -14.58 -18.74
CA ARG A 91 -8.17 -15.84 -19.35
C ARG A 91 -7.80 -16.89 -18.30
N SER A 92 -7.19 -16.49 -17.19
CA SER A 92 -6.88 -17.41 -16.07
C SER A 92 -8.15 -18.01 -15.48
N ILE A 93 -9.17 -17.18 -15.24
CA ILE A 93 -10.48 -17.63 -14.73
C ILE A 93 -11.14 -18.60 -15.71
N TRP A 94 -11.13 -18.27 -17.01
CA TRP A 94 -11.68 -19.12 -18.06
C TRP A 94 -10.99 -20.49 -18.09
N ASN A 95 -9.66 -20.52 -18.06
CA ASN A 95 -8.89 -21.76 -18.07
C ASN A 95 -9.14 -22.62 -16.82
N GLU A 96 -9.27 -22.01 -15.64
CA GLU A 96 -9.64 -22.74 -14.41
C GLU A 96 -11.05 -23.34 -14.53
N SER A 97 -12.00 -22.59 -15.10
CA SER A 97 -13.35 -23.09 -15.37
C SER A 97 -13.37 -24.26 -16.35
N GLU A 98 -12.58 -24.21 -17.43
CA GLU A 98 -12.46 -25.33 -18.38
C GLU A 98 -11.84 -26.58 -17.75
N GLN A 99 -10.97 -26.40 -16.74
CA GLN A 99 -10.41 -27.49 -15.94
C GLN A 99 -11.36 -28.02 -14.87
N GLY A 100 -12.60 -27.51 -14.82
CA GLY A 100 -13.65 -27.96 -13.91
C GLY A 100 -13.64 -27.29 -12.54
N ALA A 101 -12.92 -26.17 -12.38
CA ALA A 101 -12.98 -25.41 -11.13
C ALA A 101 -14.39 -24.83 -10.91
N LEU A 102 -14.99 -25.11 -9.75
CA LEU A 102 -16.32 -24.62 -9.38
C LEU A 102 -16.29 -23.24 -8.70
N CYS A 103 -15.11 -22.80 -8.25
CA CYS A 103 -14.90 -21.54 -7.56
C CYS A 103 -13.50 -21.01 -7.81
N VAL A 104 -13.35 -19.68 -7.72
CA VAL A 104 -12.06 -18.99 -7.87
C VAL A 104 -11.80 -18.10 -6.65
N ASP A 105 -10.53 -18.00 -6.25
CA ASP A 105 -10.10 -17.10 -5.19
C ASP A 105 -9.89 -15.68 -5.75
N LEU A 106 -10.92 -14.84 -5.63
CA LEU A 106 -10.89 -13.46 -6.10
C LEU A 106 -9.87 -12.60 -5.34
N SER A 107 -9.59 -12.89 -4.07
CA SER A 107 -8.60 -12.15 -3.28
C SER A 107 -7.20 -12.35 -3.87
N LYS A 108 -6.83 -13.60 -4.18
CA LYS A 108 -5.55 -13.92 -4.83
C LYS A 108 -5.45 -13.34 -6.25
N LEU A 109 -6.55 -13.38 -7.00
CA LEU A 109 -6.62 -12.83 -8.36
C LEU A 109 -6.44 -11.31 -8.36
N PHE A 110 -7.20 -10.58 -7.55
CA PHE A 110 -7.08 -9.12 -7.47
C PHE A 110 -5.74 -8.67 -6.91
N PHE A 111 -5.19 -9.37 -5.90
CA PHE A 111 -3.84 -9.10 -5.41
C PHE A 111 -2.81 -9.24 -6.54
N SER A 112 -2.88 -10.33 -7.31
CA SER A 112 -1.99 -10.58 -8.44
C SER A 112 -2.16 -9.53 -9.55
N LEU A 113 -3.39 -9.16 -9.89
CA LEU A 113 -3.71 -8.15 -10.88
C LEU A 113 -3.11 -6.79 -10.49
N THR A 114 -3.40 -6.31 -9.28
CA THR A 114 -2.89 -5.02 -8.79
C THR A 114 -1.38 -5.01 -8.75
N LEU A 115 -0.76 -6.08 -8.25
CA LEU A 115 0.69 -6.16 -8.16
C LEU A 115 1.34 -6.15 -9.55
N ASN A 116 0.82 -6.92 -10.51
CA ASN A 116 1.33 -6.92 -11.88
C ASN A 116 1.20 -5.53 -12.53
N ILE A 117 0.05 -4.86 -12.40
CA ILE A 117 -0.17 -3.52 -12.96
C ILE A 117 0.84 -2.51 -12.38
N VAL A 118 0.93 -2.41 -11.05
CA VAL A 118 1.84 -1.46 -10.37
C VAL A 118 3.29 -1.74 -10.74
N SER A 119 3.66 -3.00 -10.79
CA SER A 119 4.99 -3.44 -11.21
C SER A 119 5.33 -3.05 -12.65
N ARG A 120 4.41 -3.29 -13.60
CA ARG A 120 4.60 -2.92 -15.00
C ARG A 120 4.66 -1.41 -15.19
N MET A 121 3.88 -0.66 -14.43
CA MET A 121 3.90 0.80 -14.47
C MET A 121 5.18 1.40 -13.86
N SER A 122 5.76 0.75 -12.85
CA SER A 122 6.93 1.27 -12.13
C SER A 122 8.28 0.81 -12.68
N ALA A 123 8.39 -0.42 -13.18
CA ALA A 123 9.64 -1.02 -13.64
C ALA A 123 9.64 -1.40 -15.14
N THR A 124 8.56 -1.09 -15.88
CA THR A 124 8.36 -1.43 -17.30
C THR A 124 8.41 -2.95 -17.59
N ARG A 125 8.31 -3.79 -16.56
CA ARG A 125 8.47 -5.26 -16.66
C ARG A 125 7.28 -5.98 -16.04
N THR A 126 6.86 -7.10 -16.63
CA THR A 126 5.85 -7.97 -16.00
C THR A 126 6.55 -8.91 -15.03
N PHE A 127 6.01 -9.05 -13.81
CA PHE A 127 6.55 -9.99 -12.81
C PHE A 127 5.85 -11.35 -12.96
N SER A 128 5.84 -11.85 -14.19
CA SER A 128 5.52 -13.24 -14.48
C SER A 128 6.78 -14.10 -14.27
N ASP A 129 6.60 -15.36 -13.86
CA ASP A 129 7.72 -16.31 -13.68
C ASP A 129 8.51 -16.55 -14.98
N GLN A 130 7.93 -16.23 -16.14
CA GLN A 130 8.56 -16.39 -17.45
C GLN A 130 9.45 -15.20 -17.85
N GLU A 131 9.10 -13.97 -17.47
CA GLU A 131 9.86 -12.77 -17.87
C GLU A 131 10.93 -12.33 -16.84
N LEU A 132 10.72 -12.63 -15.57
CA LEU A 132 11.63 -12.29 -14.49
C LEU A 132 11.95 -13.55 -13.69
N ARG A 133 13.22 -13.97 -13.69
CA ARG A 133 13.74 -14.95 -12.73
C ARG A 133 13.49 -14.41 -11.31
N GLY A 134 12.35 -14.75 -10.72
CA GLY A 134 11.93 -14.26 -9.40
C GLY A 134 10.57 -13.55 -9.32
N GLY A 135 9.71 -13.58 -10.35
CA GLY A 135 8.35 -13.02 -10.30
C GLY A 135 7.54 -13.52 -9.10
N ARG A 136 7.46 -14.84 -8.91
CA ARG A 136 6.83 -15.49 -7.74
C ARG A 136 7.44 -15.04 -6.42
N LYS A 137 8.77 -15.00 -6.33
CA LYS A 137 9.49 -14.54 -5.13
C LYS A 137 9.16 -13.08 -4.78
N PHE A 138 9.01 -12.22 -5.79
CA PHE A 138 8.58 -10.84 -5.57
C PHE A 138 7.16 -10.75 -5.03
N LYS A 139 6.23 -11.58 -5.56
CA LYS A 139 4.85 -11.65 -5.04
C LYS A 139 4.80 -12.14 -3.60
N GLU A 140 5.61 -13.15 -3.27
CA GLU A 140 5.76 -13.66 -1.89
C GLU A 140 6.26 -12.56 -0.95
N ILE A 141 7.38 -11.90 -1.29
CA ILE A 141 7.93 -10.79 -0.50
C ILE A 141 6.91 -9.67 -0.32
N MET A 142 6.17 -9.30 -1.37
CA MET A 142 5.15 -8.26 -1.27
C MET A 142 3.99 -8.69 -0.36
N GLY A 143 3.57 -9.96 -0.43
CA GLY A 143 2.57 -10.53 0.47
C GLY A 143 3.00 -10.48 1.93
N GLU A 144 4.23 -10.92 2.22
CA GLU A 144 4.83 -10.86 3.56
C GLU A 144 4.95 -9.41 4.06
N MET A 145 5.39 -8.49 3.20
CA MET A 145 5.49 -7.08 3.54
C MET A 145 4.12 -6.51 3.91
N MET A 146 3.06 -6.81 3.15
CA MET A 146 1.70 -6.35 3.45
C MET A 146 1.17 -6.95 4.75
N ALA A 147 1.46 -8.22 5.01
CA ALA A 147 1.11 -8.87 6.27
C ALA A 147 1.80 -8.19 7.46
N LEU A 148 3.10 -7.89 7.36
CA LEU A 148 3.86 -7.19 8.40
C LEU A 148 3.42 -5.74 8.61
N VAL A 149 3.03 -5.03 7.54
CA VAL A 149 2.48 -3.67 7.66
C VAL A 149 1.15 -3.66 8.44
N GLY A 150 0.33 -4.70 8.27
CA GLY A 150 -0.94 -4.86 8.99
C GLY A 150 -0.83 -5.57 10.34
N ALA A 151 0.35 -6.06 10.71
CA ALA A 151 0.54 -6.82 11.94
C ALA A 151 0.40 -5.93 13.18
N PHE A 152 -0.10 -6.53 14.27
CA PHE A 152 -0.10 -5.89 15.57
C PHE A 152 1.30 -5.93 16.18
N VAL A 153 1.86 -4.77 16.53
CA VAL A 153 3.18 -4.64 17.15
C VAL A 153 2.99 -4.06 18.56
N VAL A 154 3.41 -4.78 19.60
CA VAL A 154 3.17 -4.39 21.00
C VAL A 154 3.85 -3.06 21.30
N ALA A 155 5.07 -2.86 20.81
CA ALA A 155 5.91 -1.70 21.01
C ALA A 155 5.32 -0.40 20.46
N ASP A 156 4.45 -0.47 19.45
CA ASP A 156 3.76 0.70 18.90
C ASP A 156 2.71 1.26 19.88
N PHE A 157 2.21 0.43 20.81
CA PHE A 157 1.20 0.79 21.80
C PHE A 157 1.75 0.88 23.23
N ILE A 158 2.75 0.04 23.56
CA ILE A 158 3.39 -0.04 24.87
C ILE A 158 4.91 -0.06 24.67
N PRO A 159 5.55 1.11 24.47
CA PRO A 159 6.98 1.19 24.14
C PRO A 159 7.92 0.55 25.18
N LEU A 160 7.49 0.46 26.44
CA LEU A 160 8.21 -0.21 27.52
C LEU A 160 8.42 -1.71 27.30
N LEU A 161 7.55 -2.35 26.50
CA LEU A 161 7.59 -3.78 26.19
C LEU A 161 8.24 -4.09 24.84
N LYS A 162 9.02 -3.15 24.30
CA LYS A 162 9.65 -3.27 22.98
C LYS A 162 10.55 -4.49 22.79
N TYR A 163 11.06 -5.08 23.87
CA TYR A 163 11.90 -6.28 23.81
C TYR A 163 11.12 -7.58 23.54
N ILE A 164 9.79 -7.53 23.51
CA ILE A 164 8.90 -8.67 23.26
C ILE A 164 8.63 -8.87 21.75
N ASP A 165 8.80 -7.81 20.94
CA ASP A 165 8.64 -7.85 19.49
C ASP A 165 9.95 -8.17 18.75
#